data_AF-A0A380EK05-F1
#
_entry.id   AF-A0A380EK05-F1
#
_cell.length_a   1.000
_cell.length_b   1.000
_cell.length_c   1.000
_cell.angle_alpha   90.00
_cell.angle_beta   90.00
_cell.angle_gamma   90.00
#
_symmetry.space_group_name_H-M   'P 1'
#
loop_
_entity.id
_entity.type
_entity.pdbx_description
1 polymer ?
#
loop_
_entity_poly.entity_id
_entity_poly.type
_entity_poly.pdbx_seq_one_letter_code
_entity_poly.pdbx_strand_id
1 'polypeptide(L)'
;MLAQTVANVNTIKQTAQDLNQAMTQLKQGIADKDQTKANGNFVNADTDKQNAYNNAVAHAEQIISGTPNANVDPQQVAQALQQVNQAKGDLNGNHNLQVAKTMQIQPLISYQT
;
A
#
# COMPACT_ATOMS: atom_id res chain seq x y z
N MET A 1 -11.20 33.72 27.89
CA MET A 1 -10.15 33.48 26.88
C MET A 1 -9.23 32.30 27.23
N LEU A 2 -8.81 32.11 28.48
CA LEU A 2 -7.97 30.94 28.88
C LEU A 2 -8.59 29.57 28.59
N ALA A 3 -9.90 29.40 28.82
CA ALA A 3 -10.60 28.13 28.55
C ALA A 3 -10.61 27.75 27.05
N GLN A 4 -10.71 28.74 26.14
CA GLN A 4 -10.65 28.51 24.69
C GLN A 4 -9.25 28.08 24.25
N THR A 5 -8.20 28.69 24.82
CA THR A 5 -6.81 28.33 24.54
C THR A 5 -6.48 26.91 25.00
N VAL A 6 -6.95 26.50 26.18
CA VAL A 6 -6.74 25.14 26.69
C VAL A 6 -7.48 24.09 25.86
N ALA A 7 -8.72 24.36 25.43
CA ALA A 7 -9.47 23.48 24.54
C ALA A 7 -8.74 23.29 23.20
N ASN A 8 -8.26 24.38 22.60
CA ASN A 8 -7.51 24.32 21.34
C ASN A 8 -6.20 23.52 21.47
N VAL A 9 -5.45 23.70 22.56
CA VAL A 9 -4.20 22.95 22.82
C VAL A 9 -4.48 21.45 23.00
N ASN A 10 -5.58 21.08 23.69
CA ASN A 10 -5.95 19.68 23.85
C ASN A 10 -6.35 19.02 22.53
N THR A 11 -7.10 19.74 21.67
CA THR A 11 -7.42 19.26 20.32
C THR A 11 -6.17 19.03 19.49
N ILE A 12 -5.24 20.00 19.48
CA ILE A 12 -3.95 19.88 18.76
C ILE A 12 -3.15 18.66 19.27
N LYS A 13 -3.12 18.44 20.59
CA LYS A 13 -2.43 17.30 21.19
C LYS A 13 -3.02 15.97 20.70
N GLN A 14 -4.35 15.85 20.69
CA GLN A 14 -5.02 14.63 20.23
C GLN A 14 -4.74 14.37 18.75
N THR A 15 -4.88 15.39 17.89
CA THR A 15 -4.59 15.28 16.46
C THR A 15 -3.14 14.84 16.21
N ALA A 16 -2.17 15.36 16.96
CA ALA A 16 -0.77 14.95 16.84
C ALA A 16 -0.54 13.48 17.25
N GLN A 17 -1.25 12.99 18.27
CA GLN A 17 -1.18 11.59 18.69
C GLN A 17 -1.78 10.66 17.64
N ASP A 18 -2.95 11.01 17.10
CA ASP A 18 -3.62 10.24 16.06
C ASP A 18 -2.79 10.18 14.77
N LEU A 19 -2.20 11.32 14.38
CA LEU A 19 -1.29 11.40 13.25
C LEU A 19 -0.05 10.52 13.47
N ASN A 20 0.57 10.56 14.65
CA ASN A 20 1.74 9.74 14.95
C ASN A 20 1.42 8.23 14.88
N GLN A 21 0.24 7.84 15.38
CA GLN A 21 -0.22 6.47 15.29
C GLN A 21 -0.42 6.03 13.83
N ALA A 22 -1.12 6.85 13.04
CA ALA A 22 -1.35 6.57 11.61
C ALA A 22 -0.03 6.48 10.83
N MET A 23 0.93 7.37 11.10
CA MET A 23 2.25 7.36 10.45
C MET A 23 3.07 6.12 10.82
N THR A 24 2.96 5.66 12.06
CA THR A 24 3.59 4.40 12.50
C THR A 24 3.01 3.22 11.75
N GLN A 25 1.68 3.16 11.61
CA GLN A 25 1.01 2.12 10.83
C GLN A 25 1.37 2.17 9.34
N LEU A 26 1.45 3.36 8.75
CA LEU A 26 1.86 3.52 7.35
C LEU A 26 3.28 3.00 7.12
N LYS A 27 4.24 3.35 7.99
CA LYS A 27 5.62 2.86 7.93
C LYS A 27 5.70 1.34 8.01
N GLN A 28 4.92 0.74 8.90
CA GLN A 28 4.86 -0.73 9.04
C GLN A 28 4.23 -1.38 7.81
N GLY A 29 3.14 -0.81 7.28
CA GLY A 29 2.42 -1.33 6.12
C GLY A 29 3.24 -1.37 4.83
N ILE A 30 4.22 -0.47 4.69
CA ILE A 30 5.14 -0.45 3.53
C ILE A 30 6.50 -1.09 3.80
N ALA A 31 6.74 -1.64 4.99
CA ALA A 31 8.06 -2.13 5.40
C ALA A 31 8.55 -3.30 4.54
N ASP A 32 7.64 -4.10 4.00
CA ASP A 32 7.95 -5.27 3.16
C ASP A 32 7.87 -4.97 1.66
N LYS A 33 7.96 -3.69 1.26
CA LYS A 33 7.82 -3.27 -0.15
C LYS A 33 8.80 -3.99 -1.08
N ASP A 34 10.07 -4.12 -0.68
CA ASP A 34 11.12 -4.69 -1.52
C ASP A 34 10.95 -6.20 -1.66
N GLN A 35 10.55 -6.87 -0.57
CA GLN A 35 10.17 -8.29 -0.60
C GLN A 35 8.96 -8.53 -1.49
N THR A 36 7.95 -7.65 -1.44
CA THR A 36 6.77 -7.74 -2.29
C THR A 36 7.14 -7.59 -3.77
N LYS A 37 8.01 -6.61 -4.11
CA LYS A 37 8.47 -6.39 -5.50
C LYS A 37 9.34 -7.52 -6.05
N ALA A 38 10.07 -8.21 -5.19
CA ALA A 38 10.85 -9.40 -5.56
C ALA A 38 10.00 -10.67 -5.66
N ASN A 39 8.78 -10.68 -5.13
CA ASN A 39 7.91 -11.85 -5.11
C ASN A 39 7.32 -12.14 -6.50
N GLY A 40 7.21 -13.43 -6.84
CA GLY A 40 6.60 -13.87 -8.11
C GLY A 40 5.16 -13.38 -8.32
N ASN A 41 4.40 -13.13 -7.25
CA ASN A 41 3.05 -12.57 -7.35
C ASN A 41 3.05 -11.12 -7.86
N PHE A 42 4.12 -10.35 -7.62
CA PHE A 42 4.29 -9.03 -8.21
C PHE A 42 4.89 -9.14 -9.61
N VAL A 43 5.98 -9.88 -9.76
CA VAL A 43 6.74 -9.99 -11.02
C VAL A 43 5.87 -10.49 -12.17
N ASN A 44 4.96 -11.42 -11.90
CA ASN A 44 4.06 -12.00 -12.92
C ASN A 44 2.68 -11.32 -12.97
N ALA A 45 2.42 -10.31 -12.13
CA ALA A 45 1.13 -9.61 -12.14
C ALA A 45 0.97 -8.79 -13.42
N ASP A 46 -0.27 -8.43 -13.74
CA ASP A 46 -0.55 -7.52 -14.84
C ASP A 46 0.14 -6.16 -14.61
N THR A 47 0.56 -5.51 -15.69
CA THR A 47 1.33 -4.27 -15.63
C THR A 47 0.59 -3.14 -14.91
N ASP A 48 -0.73 -3.03 -15.09
CA ASP A 48 -1.57 -2.04 -14.40
C ASP A 48 -1.58 -2.27 -12.87
N LYS A 49 -1.62 -3.53 -12.43
CA LYS A 49 -1.58 -3.91 -11.01
C LYS A 49 -0.20 -3.67 -10.38
N GLN A 50 0.87 -3.96 -11.11
CA GLN A 50 2.23 -3.60 -10.68
C GLN A 50 2.36 -2.09 -10.50
N ASN A 51 1.85 -1.31 -11.46
CA ASN A 51 1.87 0.14 -11.42
C ASN A 51 1.02 0.69 -10.26
N ALA A 52 -0.17 0.12 -10.02
CA ALA A 52 -1.02 0.51 -8.90
C ALA A 52 -0.30 0.33 -7.55
N TYR A 53 0.36 -0.81 -7.35
CA TYR A 53 1.15 -1.06 -6.14
C TYR A 53 2.34 -0.10 -6.01
N ASN A 54 3.13 0.08 -7.08
CA ASN A 54 4.27 1.02 -7.07
C ASN A 54 3.83 2.46 -6.75
N ASN A 55 2.73 2.91 -7.34
CA ASN A 55 2.19 4.26 -7.12
C ASN A 55 1.70 4.44 -5.69
N ALA A 56 0.99 3.45 -5.13
CA ALA A 56 0.54 3.48 -3.73
C ALA A 56 1.71 3.53 -2.74
N VAL A 57 2.76 2.72 -2.98
CA VAL A 57 3.99 2.75 -2.16
C VAL A 57 4.69 4.10 -2.28
N ALA A 58 4.86 4.64 -3.49
CA ALA A 58 5.48 5.95 -3.69
C ALA A 58 4.70 7.08 -2.98
N HIS A 59 3.37 7.04 -3.02
CA HIS A 59 2.53 7.99 -2.30
C HIS A 59 2.70 7.88 -0.79
N ALA A 60 2.74 6.65 -0.25
CA ALA A 60 3.03 6.42 1.16
C ALA A 60 4.42 6.94 1.57
N GLU A 61 5.44 6.74 0.74
CA GLU A 61 6.79 7.27 0.98
C GLU A 61 6.85 8.80 0.97
N GLN A 62 6.10 9.44 0.08
CA GLN A 62 5.94 10.90 0.06
C GLN A 62 5.32 11.42 1.37
N ILE A 63 4.28 10.76 1.87
CA ILE A 63 3.67 11.10 3.16
C ILE A 63 4.67 10.90 4.32
N ILE A 64 5.43 9.79 4.32
CA ILE A 64 6.41 9.49 5.37
C ILE A 64 7.58 10.48 5.41
N SER A 65 8.05 10.89 4.23
CA SER A 65 9.17 11.83 4.08
C SER A 65 8.77 13.29 4.29
N GLY A 66 7.49 13.61 4.14
CA GLY A 66 6.94 14.91 4.48
C GLY A 66 7.06 15.21 5.98
N THR A 67 7.31 16.47 6.32
CA THR A 67 7.32 16.90 7.72
C THR A 67 5.91 16.75 8.29
N PRO A 68 5.68 15.99 9.38
CA PRO A 68 4.39 15.96 10.06
C PRO A 68 4.13 17.34 10.67
N ASN A 69 3.55 18.25 9.89
CA ASN A 69 3.02 19.49 10.43
C ASN A 69 1.72 19.17 11.18
N ALA A 70 1.35 20.00 12.15
CA ALA A 70 0.12 19.82 12.94
C ALA A 70 -1.18 19.90 12.10
N ASN A 71 -1.05 20.02 10.78
CA ASN A 71 -2.12 20.16 9.79
C ASN A 71 -2.16 18.98 8.79
N VAL A 72 -1.29 17.96 8.92
CA VAL A 72 -1.43 16.71 8.15
C VAL A 72 -2.66 15.98 8.68
N ASP A 73 -3.59 15.70 7.78
CA ASP A 73 -4.83 15.01 8.08
C ASP A 73 -4.56 13.51 8.36
N PRO A 74 -4.83 13.00 9.59
CA PRO A 74 -4.68 11.58 9.90
C PRO A 74 -5.48 10.67 8.95
N GLN A 75 -6.58 11.16 8.36
CA GLN A 75 -7.32 10.39 7.36
C GLN A 75 -6.52 10.16 6.09
N GLN A 76 -5.73 11.13 5.63
CA GLN A 76 -4.91 10.97 4.42
C GLN A 76 -3.86 9.87 4.62
N VAL A 77 -3.25 9.82 5.81
CA VAL A 77 -2.28 8.78 6.17
C VAL A 77 -2.95 7.40 6.19
N ALA A 78 -4.14 7.29 6.79
CA ALA A 78 -4.91 6.05 6.81
C ALA A 78 -5.34 5.61 5.40
N GLN A 79 -5.76 6.53 4.54
CA GLN A 79 -6.12 6.26 3.15
C GLN A 79 -4.93 5.74 2.33
N ALA A 80 -3.74 6.34 2.50
CA ALA A 80 -2.54 5.85 1.83
C ALA A 80 -2.19 4.41 2.24
N LEU A 81 -2.33 4.08 3.52
CA LEU A 81 -2.14 2.70 3.99
C LEU A 81 -3.17 1.75 3.37
N GLN A 82 -4.44 2.14 3.31
CA GLN A 82 -5.49 1.35 2.65
C GLN A 82 -5.19 1.12 1.17
N GLN A 83 -4.73 2.14 0.45
CA GLN A 83 -4.35 2.03 -0.96
C GLN A 83 -3.22 1.04 -1.17
N VAL A 84 -2.17 1.06 -0.33
CA VAL A 84 -1.08 0.08 -0.39
C VAL A 84 -1.62 -1.33 -0.17
N ASN A 85 -2.41 -1.54 0.87
CA ASN A 85 -2.95 -2.86 1.21
C ASN A 85 -3.85 -3.41 0.10
N GLN A 86 -4.71 -2.57 -0.47
CA GLN A 86 -5.59 -2.94 -1.57
C GLN A 86 -4.78 -3.30 -2.82
N ALA A 87 -3.87 -2.42 -3.25
CA ALA A 87 -3.07 -2.67 -4.44
C ALA A 87 -2.17 -3.91 -4.30
N LYS A 88 -1.70 -4.21 -3.09
CA LYS A 88 -0.96 -5.45 -2.77
C LYS A 88 -1.84 -6.69 -2.87
N GLY A 89 -3.06 -6.62 -2.36
CA GLY A 89 -4.06 -7.70 -2.47
C GLY A 89 -4.51 -7.95 -3.91
N ASP A 90 -4.50 -6.91 -4.75
CA ASP A 90 -4.92 -6.98 -6.14
C ASP A 90 -3.87 -7.59 -7.07
N LEU A 91 -2.63 -7.80 -6.60
CA LEU A 91 -1.56 -8.46 -7.36
C LEU A 91 -1.96 -9.90 -7.70
N ASN A 92 -1.95 -10.21 -8.99
CA ASN A 92 -2.47 -11.46 -9.55
C ASN A 92 -1.41 -12.35 -10.20
N GLY A 93 -0.12 -12.13 -9.94
CA GLY A 93 0.94 -12.86 -10.63
C GLY A 93 0.93 -14.37 -10.42
N ASN A 94 0.49 -14.84 -9.25
CA ASN A 94 0.34 -16.28 -8.98
C ASN A 94 -0.76 -16.90 -9.85
N HIS A 95 -1.87 -16.17 -10.05
CA HIS A 95 -2.95 -16.60 -10.94
C HIS A 95 -2.47 -16.62 -12.39
N ASN A 96 -1.81 -15.56 -12.84
CA ASN A 96 -1.26 -15.47 -14.18
C ASN A 96 -0.27 -16.62 -14.48
N LEU A 97 0.61 -16.94 -13.52
CA LEU A 97 1.54 -18.06 -13.63
C LEU A 97 0.82 -19.41 -13.74
N GLN A 98 -0.27 -19.62 -12.98
CA GLN A 98 -1.07 -20.83 -13.06
C GLN A 98 -1.73 -20.97 -14.44
N VAL A 99 -2.36 -19.90 -14.95
CA VAL A 99 -2.99 -19.87 -16.28
C VAL A 99 -1.96 -20.18 -17.37
N ALA A 100 -0.81 -19.51 -17.36
CA ALA A 100 0.26 -19.71 -18.34
C ALA A 100 0.76 -21.18 -18.37
N LYS A 101 0.91 -21.81 -17.19
CA LYS A 101 1.26 -23.23 -17.11
C LYS A 101 0.20 -24.11 -17.75
N THR A 102 -1.09 -23.90 -17.44
CA THR A 102 -2.19 -24.70 -18.00
C THR A 102 -2.31 -24.58 -19.52
N MET A 103 -2.05 -23.39 -20.08
CA MET A 103 -2.07 -23.19 -21.54
C MET A 103 -0.88 -23.88 -22.24
N GLN A 104 0.27 -24.02 -21.60
CA GLN A 104 1.44 -24.74 -22.17
C GLN A 104 1.26 -26.27 -22.22
N ILE A 105 0.42 -26.85 -21.37
CA ILE A 105 0.20 -28.32 -21.33
C ILE A 105 -0.86 -28.79 -22.34
N GLN A 106 -1.80 -27.92 -22.71
CA GLN A 106 -2.85 -28.26 -23.70
C GLN A 106 -2.34 -28.64 -25.10
N PRO A 107 -1.30 -28.00 -25.69
CA PRO A 107 -0.84 -28.40 -27.02
C PRO A 107 -0.10 -29.75 -27.07
N LEU A 108 0.35 -30.32 -25.94
CA LEU A 108 1.11 -31.58 -25.96
C LEU A 108 0.23 -32.84 -26.07
N ILE A 109 -1.05 -32.75 -25.72
CA ILE A 109 -2.01 -33.87 -25.79
C ILE A 109 -2.69 -34.01 -27.16
N SER A 110 -2.61 -32.99 -28.03
CA SER A 110 -3.21 -33.04 -29.38
C SER A 110 -2.33 -33.66 -30.47
N TYR A 111 -1.08 -34.04 -30.16
CA TYR A 111 -0.16 -34.65 -31.14
C TYR A 111 -0.06 -36.19 -31.04
N GLN A 112 -0.96 -36.85 -30.29
CA GLN A 112 -0.93 -38.31 -30.08
C GLN A 112 -2.16 -39.06 -30.64
N THR A 113 -2.97 -38.45 -31.50
CA THR A 113 -4.04 -39.12 -32.25
C THR A 113 -3.76 -39.09 -33.74
#